data_AF-A0A840PRW1-F1
#
_entry.id   AF-A0A840PRW1-F1
#
_cell.length_a   1.000
_cell.length_b   1.000
_cell.length_c   1.000
_cell.angle_alpha   90.00
_cell.angle_beta   90.00
_cell.angle_gamma   90.00
#
_symmetry.space_group_name_H-M   'P 1'
#
loop_
_entity.id
_entity.type
_entity.pdbx_description
1 polymer ?
#
loop_
_entity_poly.entity_id
_entity_poly.type
_entity_poly.pdbx_seq_one_letter_code
_entity_poly.pdbx_strand_id
1 'polypeptide(L)'
;MPPTALINHTDYQRITADGFQRRARAAGFAQWRTDIERLGGCTHPIRLSGSWAVQDNTTGTVLDSLHGRVMVPCGNRRESVCPACSDRYAADAFHLLRAGLAGGTKGIPVTVADKPRLFLTLTAPSFGPVHNRRTPHGTAIPCRCGEFHHPDDPRLGQPVDPGSYDYLGHVLWQAHSGELWHRFITALKRHLAHAAGLPQRAFADHARLSFAKVAEYQRRGLIHFHAVIRLDGPDGPGDPTPTWGTVQALTDAIHAAHACTRVTSPDIDGRTWELAFGGQIDIRPIRPAEAGRVEDERGVITDDRLASYVAKYATKGTGKSEAADRRIRSQADIDRLRVTPHHRRIIQTAWDLGAPVPCPDCHPHGFHHTDGCGCQHAHYCATCNNGGEVTRTVRQRRLHPELGDRPDPVDALKLRRWAHMLAFRGHFLTKSQAYSVPFRQIRDDRRRYRHEHTLAELGVTEESITVVNHWSLVSVGHHTPEERELAAAIAERQREARKHRYATERKD
;
A
#
# COMPACT_ATOMS: atom_id res chain seq x y z
N MET A 1 -24.29 29.34 12.65
CA MET A 1 -23.96 29.42 11.21
C MET A 1 -23.77 28.00 10.68
N PRO A 2 -24.59 27.52 9.74
CA PRO A 2 -24.48 26.15 9.26
C PRO A 2 -23.25 26.01 8.35
N PRO A 3 -22.50 24.89 8.43
CA PRO A 3 -21.34 24.64 7.60
C PRO A 3 -21.74 24.36 6.15
N THR A 4 -20.98 25.00 5.27
CA THR A 4 -20.90 24.96 3.80
C THR A 4 -21.58 23.77 3.12
N ALA A 5 -22.60 24.08 2.31
CA ALA A 5 -23.19 23.15 1.35
C ALA A 5 -22.09 22.54 0.46
N LEU A 6 -22.05 21.21 0.39
CA LEU A 6 -21.23 20.49 -0.56
C LEU A 6 -21.70 20.86 -1.97
N ILE A 7 -20.83 21.51 -2.73
CA ILE A 7 -21.02 21.83 -4.15
C ILE A 7 -21.45 20.53 -4.87
N ASN A 8 -22.64 20.51 -5.48
CA ASN A 8 -23.09 19.35 -6.25
C ASN A 8 -22.26 19.21 -7.55
N HIS A 9 -22.33 18.08 -8.25
CA HIS A 9 -21.49 17.83 -9.43
C HIS A 9 -21.70 18.88 -10.55
N THR A 10 -22.93 19.34 -10.72
CA THR A 10 -23.31 20.35 -11.71
C THR A 10 -22.73 21.73 -11.36
N ASP A 11 -22.77 22.11 -10.09
CA ASP A 11 -22.19 23.34 -9.58
C ASP A 11 -20.65 23.27 -9.62
N TYR A 12 -20.07 22.10 -9.36
CA TYR A 12 -18.64 21.86 -9.51
C TYR A 12 -18.21 22.04 -10.97
N GLN A 13 -18.96 21.48 -11.91
CA GLN A 13 -18.72 21.65 -13.34
C GLN A 13 -18.85 23.12 -13.78
N ARG A 14 -19.87 23.86 -13.34
CA ARG A 14 -20.00 25.31 -13.65
C ARG A 14 -18.87 26.13 -13.04
N ILE A 15 -18.55 25.92 -11.77
CA ILE A 15 -17.44 26.62 -11.09
C ILE A 15 -16.13 26.35 -11.81
N THR A 16 -15.88 25.11 -12.22
CA THR A 16 -14.66 24.73 -12.94
C THR A 16 -14.57 25.30 -14.35
N ALA A 17 -15.65 25.30 -15.13
CA ALA A 17 -15.65 25.84 -16.50
C ALA A 17 -15.32 27.34 -16.53
N ASP A 18 -16.01 28.14 -15.74
CA ASP A 18 -15.74 29.58 -15.63
C ASP A 18 -14.40 29.84 -14.94
N GLY A 19 -14.02 28.98 -13.99
CA GLY A 19 -12.77 29.08 -13.25
C GLY A 19 -11.54 28.71 -14.07
N PHE A 20 -11.65 27.87 -15.09
CA PHE A 20 -10.54 27.60 -16.02
C PHE A 20 -10.17 28.85 -16.80
N GLN A 21 -11.15 29.57 -17.34
CA GLN A 21 -10.90 30.82 -18.07
C GLN A 21 -10.33 31.89 -17.14
N ARG A 22 -10.87 32.04 -15.92
CA ARG A 22 -10.30 32.94 -14.90
C ARG A 22 -8.86 32.57 -14.59
N ARG A 23 -8.55 31.29 -14.35
CA ARG A 23 -7.20 30.85 -13.99
C ARG A 23 -6.20 31.05 -15.11
N ALA A 24 -6.60 30.75 -16.35
CA ALA A 24 -5.76 30.92 -17.54
C ALA A 24 -5.41 32.39 -17.80
N ARG A 25 -6.31 33.32 -17.46
CA ARG A 25 -6.10 34.77 -17.58
C ARG A 25 -5.41 35.40 -16.37
N ALA A 26 -5.29 34.69 -15.25
CA ALA A 26 -4.69 35.23 -14.03
C ALA A 26 -3.18 35.43 -14.19
N ALA A 27 -2.67 36.53 -13.61
CA ALA A 27 -1.25 36.79 -13.53
C ALA A 27 -0.51 35.59 -12.87
N GLY A 28 0.65 35.22 -13.43
CA GLY A 28 1.42 34.07 -12.94
C GLY A 28 0.89 32.69 -13.35
N PHE A 29 -0.10 32.58 -14.25
CA PHE A 29 -0.54 31.29 -14.79
C PHE A 29 0.57 30.53 -15.50
N ALA A 30 1.36 31.20 -16.34
CA ALA A 30 2.47 30.57 -17.06
C ALA A 30 3.50 29.96 -16.10
N GLN A 31 3.91 30.71 -15.07
CA GLN A 31 4.82 30.21 -14.03
C GLN A 31 4.22 29.02 -13.28
N TRP A 32 2.97 29.15 -12.82
CA TRP A 32 2.27 28.06 -12.14
C TRP A 32 2.20 26.80 -13.01
N ARG A 33 1.91 26.95 -14.31
CA ARG A 33 1.85 25.82 -15.24
C ARG A 33 3.21 25.15 -15.36
N THR A 34 4.29 25.91 -15.55
CA THR A 34 5.67 25.41 -15.57
C THR A 34 6.00 24.65 -14.28
N ASP A 35 5.64 25.19 -13.12
CA ASP A 35 5.88 24.53 -11.83
C ASP A 35 5.12 23.20 -11.74
N ILE A 36 3.85 23.16 -12.13
CA ILE A 36 3.05 21.94 -12.11
C ILE A 36 3.53 20.91 -13.14
N GLU A 37 3.98 21.33 -14.31
CA GLU A 37 4.61 20.46 -15.31
C GLU A 37 5.90 19.84 -14.76
N ARG A 38 6.74 20.60 -14.03
CA ARG A 38 7.93 20.08 -13.32
C ARG A 38 7.57 19.06 -12.24
N LEU A 39 6.41 19.21 -11.60
CA LEU A 39 5.87 18.25 -10.63
C LEU A 39 5.17 17.05 -11.25
N GLY A 40 5.11 16.99 -12.58
CA GLY A 40 4.45 15.93 -13.33
C GLY A 40 2.93 15.98 -13.31
N GLY A 41 2.33 17.14 -13.00
CA GLY A 41 0.89 17.29 -12.82
C GLY A 41 0.37 16.86 -11.45
N CYS A 42 1.18 17.00 -10.39
CA CYS A 42 0.75 16.65 -9.03
C CYS A 42 -0.55 17.38 -8.63
N THR A 43 -1.59 16.64 -8.25
CA THR A 43 -2.89 17.20 -7.85
C THR A 43 -2.95 17.66 -6.39
N HIS A 44 -1.95 17.29 -5.59
CA HIS A 44 -1.88 17.62 -4.17
C HIS A 44 -0.50 18.17 -3.75
N PRO A 45 0.08 19.14 -4.47
CA PRO A 45 1.46 19.58 -4.22
C PRO A 45 1.64 20.03 -2.76
N ILE A 46 2.80 19.71 -2.18
CA ILE A 46 3.18 20.23 -0.87
C ILE A 46 3.78 21.62 -1.11
N ARG A 47 3.18 22.64 -0.50
CA ARG A 47 3.58 24.04 -0.67
C ARG A 47 4.47 24.44 0.49
N LEU A 48 5.68 24.88 0.16
CA LEU A 48 6.69 25.28 1.12
C LEU A 48 7.02 26.77 0.94
N SER A 49 7.42 27.42 2.01
CA SER A 49 7.97 28.78 1.99
C SER A 49 9.32 28.79 2.67
N GLY A 50 10.27 29.55 2.14
CA GLY A 50 11.61 29.62 2.68
C GLY A 50 12.65 29.97 1.63
N SER A 51 13.84 29.42 1.78
CA SER A 51 14.96 29.67 0.91
C SER A 51 15.89 28.46 0.74
N TRP A 52 16.52 28.43 -0.41
CA TRP A 52 17.63 27.56 -0.74
C TRP A 52 18.73 28.44 -1.35
N ALA A 53 19.99 28.21 -0.99
CA ALA A 53 21.12 28.91 -1.57
C ALA A 53 22.34 27.99 -1.65
N VAL A 54 23.11 28.15 -2.71
CA VAL A 54 24.45 27.57 -2.88
C VAL A 54 25.45 28.69 -2.65
N GLN A 55 26.34 28.49 -1.68
CA GLN A 55 27.38 29.45 -1.34
C GLN A 55 28.75 28.84 -1.62
N ASP A 56 29.64 29.60 -2.21
CA ASP A 56 31.05 29.23 -2.34
C ASP A 56 31.73 29.30 -0.97
N ASN A 57 32.41 28.23 -0.57
CA ASN A 57 33.03 28.11 0.75
C ASN A 57 34.23 29.05 0.95
N THR A 58 34.90 29.44 -0.14
CA THR A 58 36.14 30.23 -0.08
C THR A 58 35.83 31.72 -0.02
N THR A 59 34.86 32.16 -0.82
CA THR A 59 34.50 33.57 -0.98
C THR A 59 33.27 33.97 -0.17
N GLY A 60 32.44 33.00 0.26
CA GLY A 60 31.14 33.25 0.89
C GLY A 60 30.08 33.76 -0.10
N THR A 61 30.40 33.83 -1.40
CA THR A 61 29.50 34.35 -2.43
C THR A 61 28.34 33.40 -2.68
N VAL A 62 27.12 33.93 -2.77
CA VAL A 62 25.96 33.15 -3.21
C VAL A 62 26.04 32.94 -4.72
N LEU A 63 26.24 31.68 -5.12
CA LEU A 63 26.35 31.25 -6.53
C LEU A 63 24.97 31.07 -7.17
N ASP A 64 24.02 30.56 -6.41
CA ASP A 64 22.64 30.40 -6.82
C ASP A 64 21.73 30.50 -5.59
N SER A 65 20.51 30.99 -5.79
CA SER A 65 19.53 31.06 -4.71
C SER A 65 18.09 31.04 -5.21
N LEU A 66 17.25 30.45 -4.39
CA LEU A 66 15.81 30.40 -4.57
C LEU A 66 15.15 30.84 -3.27
N HIS A 67 14.37 31.91 -3.34
CA HIS A 67 13.61 32.44 -2.21
C HIS A 67 12.11 32.45 -2.52
N GLY A 68 11.29 32.33 -1.48
CA GLY A 68 9.84 32.49 -1.58
C GLY A 68 9.10 31.17 -1.44
N ARG A 69 8.15 30.91 -2.35
CA ARG A 69 7.26 29.75 -2.26
C ARG A 69 7.57 28.74 -3.36
N VAL A 70 7.75 27.48 -2.96
CA VAL A 70 7.96 26.37 -3.89
C VAL A 70 6.88 25.32 -3.70
N MET A 71 6.67 24.52 -4.75
CA MET A 71 5.81 23.36 -4.71
C MET A 71 6.66 22.12 -4.93
N VAL A 72 6.43 21.08 -4.14
CA VAL A 72 7.09 19.77 -4.28
C VAL A 72 6.03 18.67 -4.44
N PRO A 73 6.33 17.55 -5.11
CA PRO A 73 5.33 16.54 -5.39
C PRO A 73 4.91 15.84 -4.09
N CYS A 74 3.63 15.47 -3.98
CA CYS A 74 3.09 14.89 -2.75
C CYS A 74 3.64 13.49 -2.41
N GLY A 75 4.20 12.79 -3.39
CA GLY A 75 4.72 11.42 -3.23
C GLY A 75 3.66 10.39 -2.87
N ASN A 76 2.36 10.72 -2.95
CA ASN A 76 1.29 9.79 -2.63
C ASN A 76 1.19 8.71 -3.72
N ARG A 77 1.31 7.45 -3.30
CA ARG A 77 1.28 6.28 -4.19
C ARG A 77 -0.12 5.88 -4.67
N ARG A 78 -1.18 6.50 -4.15
CA ARG A 78 -2.57 6.13 -4.45
C ARG A 78 -3.09 6.93 -5.63
N GLU A 79 -3.48 6.24 -6.69
CA GLU A 79 -4.04 6.85 -7.90
C GLU A 79 -5.32 7.65 -7.60
N SER A 80 -6.16 7.18 -6.68
CA SER A 80 -7.37 7.89 -6.22
C SER A 80 -7.08 9.27 -5.64
N VAL A 81 -5.92 9.45 -5.00
CA VAL A 81 -5.52 10.73 -4.40
C VAL A 81 -4.70 11.57 -5.38
N CYS A 82 -3.65 11.00 -5.96
CA CYS A 82 -2.78 11.72 -6.90
C CYS A 82 -2.34 10.81 -8.05
N PRO A 83 -3.03 10.86 -9.20
CA PRO A 83 -2.67 10.06 -10.38
C PRO A 83 -1.22 10.24 -10.81
N ALA A 84 -0.73 11.49 -10.84
CA ALA A 84 0.64 11.82 -11.24
C ALA A 84 1.72 11.16 -10.36
N CYS A 85 1.63 11.34 -9.04
CA CYS A 85 2.61 10.79 -8.11
C CYS A 85 2.52 9.26 -8.02
N SER A 86 1.30 8.72 -8.12
CA SER A 86 1.05 7.29 -8.19
C SER A 86 1.69 6.68 -9.44
N ASP A 87 1.47 7.25 -10.63
CA ASP A 87 2.05 6.76 -11.88
C ASP A 87 3.58 6.72 -11.84
N ARG A 88 4.22 7.77 -11.29
CA ARG A 88 5.67 7.78 -11.05
C ARG A 88 6.12 6.67 -10.08
N TYR A 89 5.35 6.43 -9.03
CA TYR A 89 5.63 5.33 -8.09
C TYR A 89 5.50 3.95 -8.78
N ALA A 90 4.49 3.75 -9.62
CA ALA A 90 4.35 2.53 -10.44
C ALA A 90 5.56 2.32 -11.35
N ALA A 91 6.03 3.37 -12.02
CA ALA A 91 7.20 3.29 -12.88
C ALA A 91 8.46 2.90 -12.09
N ASP A 92 8.68 3.51 -10.92
CA ASP A 92 9.80 3.12 -10.03
C ASP A 92 9.65 1.65 -9.58
N ALA A 93 8.44 1.21 -9.21
CA ALA A 93 8.16 -0.16 -8.83
C ALA A 93 8.44 -1.14 -9.98
N PHE A 94 8.03 -0.81 -11.20
CA PHE A 94 8.28 -1.59 -12.41
C PHE A 94 9.78 -1.84 -12.60
N HIS A 95 10.60 -0.78 -12.56
CA HIS A 95 12.05 -0.93 -12.74
C HIS A 95 12.70 -1.77 -11.64
N LEU A 96 12.24 -1.64 -10.39
CA LEU A 96 12.74 -2.47 -9.29
C LEU A 96 12.36 -3.94 -9.42
N LEU A 97 11.14 -4.21 -9.87
CA LEU A 97 10.63 -5.56 -10.09
C LEU A 97 11.34 -6.22 -11.26
N ARG A 98 11.47 -5.49 -12.38
CA ARG A 98 12.19 -5.94 -13.58
C ARG A 98 13.66 -6.20 -13.28
N ALA A 99 14.35 -5.33 -12.54
CA ALA A 99 15.75 -5.56 -12.17
C ALA A 99 15.92 -6.88 -11.40
N GLY A 100 15.01 -7.20 -10.47
CA GLY A 100 15.03 -8.49 -9.76
C GLY A 100 14.52 -9.69 -10.57
N LEU A 101 13.88 -9.48 -11.72
CA LEU A 101 13.42 -10.59 -12.58
C LEU A 101 14.43 -10.90 -13.68
N ALA A 102 14.77 -9.89 -14.48
CA ALA A 102 15.60 -10.03 -15.68
C ALA A 102 17.08 -9.66 -15.47
N GLY A 103 17.41 -8.95 -14.38
CA GLY A 103 18.76 -8.44 -14.17
C GLY A 103 19.17 -7.34 -15.15
N GLY A 104 20.48 -7.19 -15.36
CA GLY A 104 21.10 -6.24 -16.30
C GLY A 104 21.01 -4.76 -15.90
N THR A 105 20.36 -4.44 -14.78
CA THR A 105 20.14 -3.08 -14.32
C THR A 105 20.22 -3.00 -12.80
N LYS A 106 20.52 -1.80 -12.29
CA LYS A 106 20.53 -1.50 -10.84
C LYS A 106 21.44 -2.46 -10.03
N GLY A 107 22.57 -2.85 -10.59
CA GLY A 107 23.53 -3.74 -9.93
C GLY A 107 23.07 -5.20 -9.79
N ILE A 108 22.00 -5.60 -10.49
CA ILE A 108 21.52 -6.99 -10.50
C ILE A 108 22.03 -7.68 -11.77
N PRO A 109 22.76 -8.80 -11.68
CA PRO A 109 23.30 -9.52 -12.83
C PRO A 109 22.20 -10.19 -13.65
N VAL A 110 22.43 -10.38 -14.95
CA VAL A 110 21.46 -11.04 -15.86
C VAL A 110 21.20 -12.51 -15.50
N THR A 111 22.14 -13.15 -14.82
CA THR A 111 22.03 -14.55 -14.34
C THR A 111 20.87 -14.79 -13.39
N VAL A 112 20.25 -13.73 -12.83
CA VAL A 112 19.02 -13.88 -12.03
C VAL A 112 17.85 -14.44 -12.85
N ALA A 113 17.86 -14.27 -14.18
CA ALA A 113 16.86 -14.83 -15.06
C ALA A 113 16.89 -16.37 -15.08
N ASP A 114 18.05 -16.97 -14.83
CA ASP A 114 18.21 -18.43 -14.87
C ASP A 114 17.92 -19.10 -13.52
N LYS A 115 17.68 -18.31 -12.47
CA LYS A 115 17.43 -18.84 -11.12
C LYS A 115 16.04 -19.48 -11.00
N PRO A 116 15.83 -20.43 -10.08
CA PRO A 116 14.51 -20.94 -9.75
C PRO A 116 13.61 -19.81 -9.26
N ARG A 117 12.56 -19.54 -10.02
CA ARG A 117 11.65 -18.41 -9.81
C ARG A 117 10.21 -18.85 -9.98
N LEU A 118 9.36 -18.42 -9.06
CA LEU A 118 7.93 -18.68 -9.08
C LEU A 118 7.15 -17.38 -8.91
N PHE A 119 6.06 -17.27 -9.64
CA PHE A 119 4.98 -16.36 -9.34
C PHE A 119 3.95 -17.08 -8.47
N LEU A 120 3.66 -16.49 -7.31
CA LEU A 120 2.79 -17.05 -6.29
C LEU A 120 1.61 -16.10 -6.04
N THR A 121 0.39 -16.63 -5.99
CA THR A 121 -0.77 -15.93 -5.43
C THR A 121 -1.29 -16.64 -4.19
N LEU A 122 -1.26 -15.94 -3.05
CA LEU A 122 -1.87 -16.37 -1.79
C LEU A 122 -3.18 -15.62 -1.58
N THR A 123 -4.28 -16.37 -1.47
CA THR A 123 -5.63 -15.82 -1.35
C THR A 123 -6.09 -15.73 0.11
N ALA A 124 -7.03 -14.84 0.38
CA ALA A 124 -7.77 -14.84 1.64
C ALA A 124 -8.77 -16.01 1.69
N PRO A 125 -9.07 -16.57 2.88
CA PRO A 125 -10.15 -17.54 3.04
C PRO A 125 -11.53 -16.90 2.77
N SER A 126 -12.58 -17.71 2.80
CA SER A 126 -13.96 -17.23 2.76
C SER A 126 -14.44 -16.91 4.18
N PHE A 127 -15.18 -15.82 4.33
CA PHE A 127 -15.89 -15.45 5.57
C PHE A 127 -17.41 -15.51 5.39
N GLY A 128 -17.86 -16.14 4.30
CA GLY A 128 -19.25 -16.17 3.89
C GLY A 128 -19.38 -16.10 2.37
N PRO A 129 -20.52 -16.54 1.82
CA PRO A 129 -20.78 -16.44 0.39
C PRO A 129 -20.90 -14.99 -0.07
N VAL A 130 -20.26 -14.66 -1.19
CA VAL A 130 -20.34 -13.34 -1.84
C VAL A 130 -20.88 -13.49 -3.26
N HIS A 131 -21.52 -12.45 -3.75
CA HIS A 131 -21.90 -12.33 -5.15
C HIS A 131 -20.63 -12.37 -6.01
N ASN A 132 -20.59 -13.31 -6.94
CA ASN A 132 -19.46 -13.50 -7.84
C ASN A 132 -19.96 -13.94 -9.22
N ARG A 133 -19.15 -13.65 -10.23
CA ARG A 133 -19.33 -14.20 -11.58
C ARG A 133 -18.47 -15.46 -11.66
N ARG A 134 -19.10 -16.62 -11.68
CA ARG A 134 -18.39 -17.90 -11.81
C ARG A 134 -18.46 -18.36 -13.25
N THR A 135 -17.30 -18.62 -13.84
CA THR A 135 -17.18 -19.12 -15.21
C THR A 135 -16.26 -20.36 -15.25
N PRO A 136 -16.62 -21.46 -14.56
CA PRO A 136 -15.84 -22.70 -14.66
C PRO A 136 -15.80 -23.16 -16.12
N HIS A 137 -14.61 -23.50 -16.62
CA HIS A 137 -14.40 -23.95 -18.00
C HIS A 137 -14.93 -23.01 -19.09
N GLY A 138 -15.01 -21.70 -18.80
CA GLY A 138 -15.48 -20.68 -19.74
C GLY A 138 -17.00 -20.48 -19.76
N THR A 139 -17.79 -21.37 -19.15
CA THR A 139 -19.25 -21.27 -19.12
C THR A 139 -19.71 -20.54 -17.86
N ALA A 140 -20.50 -19.47 -18.02
CA ALA A 140 -21.10 -18.78 -16.88
C ALA A 140 -22.11 -19.69 -16.17
N ILE A 141 -22.02 -19.74 -14.85
CA ILE A 141 -23.00 -20.41 -13.99
C ILE A 141 -23.67 -19.39 -13.07
N PRO A 142 -24.91 -19.63 -12.62
CA PRO A 142 -25.60 -18.70 -11.75
C PRO A 142 -24.83 -18.54 -10.43
N CYS A 143 -24.92 -17.34 -9.86
CA CYS A 143 -24.41 -17.06 -8.54
C CYS A 143 -25.18 -17.86 -7.49
N ARG A 144 -24.66 -17.95 -6.26
CA ARG A 144 -25.35 -18.62 -5.16
C ARG A 144 -26.70 -17.96 -4.82
N CYS A 145 -26.91 -16.69 -5.20
CA CYS A 145 -28.21 -16.03 -5.09
C CYS A 145 -29.24 -16.46 -6.17
N GLY A 146 -28.86 -17.33 -7.11
CA GLY A 146 -29.71 -17.81 -8.21
C GLY A 146 -29.61 -17.01 -9.50
N GLU A 147 -28.96 -15.83 -9.49
CA GLU A 147 -28.90 -14.93 -10.66
C GLU A 147 -27.56 -14.96 -11.39
N PHE A 148 -27.56 -14.58 -12.67
CA PHE A 148 -26.33 -14.30 -13.43
C PHE A 148 -25.96 -12.83 -13.28
N HIS A 149 -24.72 -12.56 -12.87
CA HIS A 149 -24.22 -11.20 -12.72
C HIS A 149 -23.43 -10.73 -13.95
N HIS A 150 -23.76 -9.52 -14.43
CA HIS A 150 -22.95 -8.77 -15.40
C HIS A 150 -21.61 -8.33 -14.75
N PRO A 151 -20.49 -8.18 -15.50
CA PRO A 151 -19.21 -7.69 -14.98
C PRO A 151 -19.25 -6.42 -14.12
N ASP A 152 -20.21 -5.53 -14.40
CA ASP A 152 -20.39 -4.26 -13.72
C ASP A 152 -21.53 -4.27 -12.69
N ASP A 153 -22.09 -5.45 -12.35
CA ASP A 153 -23.11 -5.56 -11.32
C ASP A 153 -22.54 -5.09 -9.97
N PRO A 154 -23.14 -4.05 -9.33
CA PRO A 154 -22.64 -3.46 -8.11
C PRO A 154 -22.68 -4.43 -6.91
N ARG A 155 -23.46 -5.51 -6.98
CA ARG A 155 -23.50 -6.56 -5.96
C ARG A 155 -22.23 -7.38 -5.93
N LEU A 156 -21.47 -7.48 -7.03
CA LEU A 156 -20.26 -8.30 -7.09
C LEU A 156 -19.26 -7.94 -5.99
N GLY A 157 -18.88 -8.95 -5.20
CA GLY A 157 -18.01 -8.81 -4.02
C GLY A 157 -18.76 -8.58 -2.71
N GLN A 158 -20.04 -8.18 -2.75
CA GLN A 158 -20.87 -8.06 -1.55
C GLN A 158 -21.37 -9.44 -1.09
N PRO A 159 -21.62 -9.64 0.21
CA PRO A 159 -22.15 -10.89 0.74
C PRO A 159 -23.55 -11.15 0.19
N VAL A 160 -23.84 -12.42 -0.11
CA VAL A 160 -25.19 -12.85 -0.53
C VAL A 160 -26.18 -12.64 0.60
N ASP A 161 -25.77 -12.96 1.83
CA ASP A 161 -26.46 -12.59 3.04
C ASP A 161 -25.49 -11.82 3.97
N PRO A 162 -25.67 -10.51 4.14
CA PRO A 162 -24.86 -9.73 5.08
C PRO A 162 -25.00 -10.15 6.54
N GLY A 163 -26.09 -10.81 6.94
CA GLY A 163 -26.33 -11.25 8.32
C GLY A 163 -25.40 -12.38 8.76
N SER A 164 -25.19 -13.36 7.89
CA SER A 164 -24.33 -14.54 8.15
C SER A 164 -22.85 -14.36 7.81
N TYR A 165 -22.44 -13.23 7.23
CA TYR A 165 -21.04 -12.97 6.88
C TYR A 165 -20.19 -12.67 8.14
N ASP A 166 -19.07 -13.37 8.31
CA ASP A 166 -18.14 -13.19 9.44
C ASP A 166 -17.24 -11.96 9.25
N TYR A 167 -17.78 -10.78 9.59
CA TYR A 167 -17.04 -9.52 9.53
C TYR A 167 -15.90 -9.44 10.57
N LEU A 168 -16.05 -10.08 11.73
CA LEU A 168 -15.00 -10.10 12.76
C LEU A 168 -13.79 -10.90 12.27
N GLY A 169 -14.02 -12.14 11.80
CA GLY A 169 -13.00 -12.96 11.18
C GLY A 169 -12.32 -12.26 10.00
N HIS A 170 -13.09 -11.56 9.16
CA HIS A 170 -12.55 -10.75 8.05
C HIS A 170 -11.57 -9.69 8.56
N VAL A 171 -12.00 -8.84 9.49
CA VAL A 171 -11.20 -7.74 10.03
C VAL A 171 -9.95 -8.25 10.72
N LEU A 172 -10.08 -9.31 11.53
CA LEU A 172 -8.96 -9.95 12.21
C LEU A 172 -7.97 -10.55 11.22
N TRP A 173 -8.44 -11.26 10.19
CA TRP A 173 -7.57 -11.79 9.14
C TRP A 173 -6.83 -10.68 8.38
N GLN A 174 -7.51 -9.61 7.99
CA GLN A 174 -6.90 -8.46 7.32
C GLN A 174 -5.79 -7.82 8.17
N ALA A 175 -6.06 -7.62 9.46
CA ALA A 175 -5.11 -7.05 10.40
C ALA A 175 -3.87 -7.95 10.61
N HIS A 176 -4.03 -9.27 10.52
CA HIS A 176 -2.97 -10.27 10.68
C HIS A 176 -2.35 -10.74 9.36
N SER A 177 -2.82 -10.28 8.20
CA SER A 177 -2.30 -10.71 6.89
C SER A 177 -0.79 -10.48 6.73
N GLY A 178 -0.24 -9.42 7.33
CA GLY A 178 1.20 -9.16 7.39
C GLY A 178 1.97 -10.18 8.25
N GLU A 179 1.38 -10.61 9.37
CA GLU A 179 1.94 -11.64 10.25
C GLU A 179 1.85 -13.02 9.58
N LEU A 180 0.73 -13.33 8.92
CA LEU A 180 0.57 -14.54 8.10
C LEU A 180 1.65 -14.62 7.01
N TRP A 181 1.92 -13.51 6.31
CA TRP A 181 3.01 -13.46 5.35
C TRP A 181 4.38 -13.70 6.00
N HIS A 182 4.64 -13.09 7.17
CA HIS A 182 5.90 -13.31 7.88
C HIS A 182 6.09 -14.77 8.27
N ARG A 183 5.06 -15.40 8.87
CA ARG A 183 5.07 -16.82 9.24
C ARG A 183 5.22 -17.73 8.02
N PHE A 184 4.56 -17.41 6.91
CA PHE A 184 4.72 -18.13 5.65
C PHE A 184 6.16 -18.10 5.15
N ILE A 185 6.82 -16.93 5.13
CA ILE A 185 8.23 -16.83 4.72
C ILE A 185 9.15 -17.60 5.67
N THR A 186 8.90 -17.55 6.97
CA THR A 186 9.66 -18.32 7.96
C THR A 186 9.49 -19.84 7.75
N ALA A 187 8.25 -20.29 7.54
CA ALA A 187 7.96 -21.70 7.25
C ALA A 187 8.57 -22.15 5.92
N LEU A 188 8.50 -21.32 4.88
CA LEU A 188 9.10 -21.59 3.57
C LEU A 188 10.61 -21.80 3.67
N LYS A 189 11.33 -20.91 4.37
CA LYS A 189 12.77 -21.09 4.61
C LYS A 189 13.09 -22.38 5.36
N ARG A 190 12.27 -22.74 6.35
CA ARG A 190 12.42 -23.98 7.12
C ARG A 190 12.22 -25.22 6.24
N HIS A 191 11.21 -25.24 5.37
CA HIS A 191 10.97 -26.36 4.45
C HIS A 191 12.05 -26.47 3.37
N LEU A 192 12.56 -25.33 2.87
CA LEU A 192 13.72 -25.34 1.96
C LEU A 192 14.98 -25.87 2.63
N ALA A 193 15.27 -25.45 3.87
CA ALA A 193 16.41 -25.97 4.63
C ALA A 193 16.31 -27.49 4.82
N HIS A 194 15.12 -27.99 5.19
CA HIS A 194 14.88 -29.43 5.31
C HIS A 194 15.08 -30.17 3.98
N ALA A 195 14.56 -29.63 2.87
CA ALA A 195 14.76 -30.22 1.53
C ALA A 195 16.25 -30.25 1.12
N ALA A 196 17.04 -29.32 1.63
CA ALA A 196 18.49 -29.27 1.42
C ALA A 196 19.30 -30.15 2.39
N GLY A 197 18.67 -30.83 3.36
CA GLY A 197 19.36 -31.56 4.43
C GLY A 197 20.07 -30.66 5.43
N LEU A 198 19.65 -29.40 5.56
CA LEU A 198 20.30 -28.38 6.39
C LEU A 198 19.49 -28.07 7.65
N PRO A 199 20.14 -27.76 8.79
CA PRO A 199 19.45 -27.13 9.90
C PRO A 199 19.02 -25.71 9.52
N GLN A 200 17.83 -25.26 9.95
CA GLN A 200 17.27 -23.97 9.58
C GLN A 200 18.22 -22.79 9.82
N ARG A 201 19.01 -22.83 10.91
CA ARG A 201 19.97 -21.78 11.26
C ARG A 201 21.11 -21.62 10.25
N ALA A 202 21.47 -22.68 9.53
CA ALA A 202 22.54 -22.66 8.52
C ALA A 202 22.01 -22.26 7.13
N PHE A 203 20.70 -22.15 6.93
CA PHE A 203 20.13 -21.88 5.60
C PHE A 203 20.71 -20.62 4.95
N ALA A 204 20.95 -19.55 5.73
CA ALA A 204 21.47 -18.29 5.23
C ALA A 204 22.89 -18.39 4.66
N ASP A 205 23.69 -19.35 5.12
CA ASP A 205 25.07 -19.59 4.66
C ASP A 205 25.10 -20.38 3.35
N HIS A 206 23.97 -20.97 2.93
CA HIS A 206 23.87 -21.81 1.74
C HIS A 206 22.95 -21.24 0.67
N ALA A 207 21.91 -20.49 1.04
CA ALA A 207 20.92 -19.96 0.10
C ALA A 207 20.19 -18.75 0.64
N ARG A 208 19.68 -17.93 -0.28
CA ARG A 208 18.86 -16.78 0.07
C ARG A 208 17.52 -16.81 -0.63
N LEU A 209 16.46 -16.65 0.15
CA LEU A 209 15.11 -16.48 -0.40
C LEU A 209 14.88 -14.99 -0.71
N SER A 210 14.87 -14.67 -2.01
CA SER A 210 14.56 -13.33 -2.51
C SER A 210 13.11 -13.25 -2.95
N PHE A 211 12.43 -12.16 -2.62
CA PHE A 211 11.04 -11.98 -3.05
C PHE A 211 10.67 -10.53 -3.22
N ALA A 212 9.66 -10.30 -4.04
CA ALA A 212 8.87 -9.07 -4.05
C ALA A 212 7.40 -9.45 -4.02
N LYS A 213 6.64 -8.88 -3.08
CA LYS A 213 5.22 -9.13 -2.89
C LYS A 213 4.41 -7.87 -3.05
N VAL A 214 3.22 -8.00 -3.61
CA VAL A 214 2.21 -6.96 -3.69
C VAL A 214 0.91 -7.43 -3.03
N ALA A 215 0.27 -6.54 -2.28
CA ALA A 215 -1.09 -6.74 -1.79
C ALA A 215 -2.09 -6.09 -2.76
N GLU A 216 -3.05 -6.86 -3.28
CA GLU A 216 -4.14 -6.34 -4.10
C GLU A 216 -5.48 -6.53 -3.39
N TYR A 217 -6.33 -5.51 -3.38
CA TYR A 217 -7.72 -5.64 -2.96
C TYR A 217 -8.56 -6.36 -4.01
N GLN A 218 -9.34 -7.31 -3.53
CA GLN A 218 -10.47 -7.85 -4.28
C GLN A 218 -11.71 -6.99 -4.04
N ARG A 219 -12.69 -7.10 -4.97
CA ARG A 219 -14.01 -6.44 -4.85
C ARG A 219 -14.75 -6.72 -3.52
N ARG A 220 -14.41 -7.83 -2.85
CA ARG A 220 -14.95 -8.22 -1.53
C ARG A 220 -14.23 -7.60 -0.33
N GLY A 221 -13.34 -6.63 -0.54
CA GLY A 221 -12.63 -5.92 0.51
C GLY A 221 -11.45 -6.66 1.15
N LEU A 222 -11.10 -7.86 0.67
CA LEU A 222 -9.97 -8.65 1.15
C LEU A 222 -8.75 -8.47 0.25
N ILE A 223 -7.55 -8.43 0.86
CA ILE A 223 -6.32 -8.47 0.07
C ILE A 223 -5.97 -9.90 -0.35
N HIS A 224 -5.36 -10.04 -1.52
CA HIS A 224 -4.53 -11.18 -1.91
C HIS A 224 -3.08 -10.75 -2.01
N PHE A 225 -2.15 -11.68 -1.76
CA PHE A 225 -0.73 -11.43 -2.04
C PHE A 225 -0.34 -12.06 -3.36
N HIS A 226 0.20 -11.24 -4.26
CA HIS A 226 0.97 -11.70 -5.41
C HIS A 226 2.45 -11.57 -5.08
N ALA A 227 3.25 -12.61 -5.30
CA ALA A 227 4.67 -12.58 -5.00
C ALA A 227 5.48 -13.20 -6.12
N VAL A 228 6.59 -12.55 -6.44
CA VAL A 228 7.71 -13.16 -7.14
C VAL A 228 8.64 -13.71 -6.07
N ILE A 229 8.94 -15.00 -6.13
CA ILE A 229 9.88 -15.67 -5.23
C ILE A 229 11.02 -16.23 -6.08
N ARG A 230 12.25 -15.96 -5.67
CA ARG A 230 13.49 -16.40 -6.31
C ARG A 230 14.38 -17.05 -5.26
N LEU A 231 14.97 -18.19 -5.59
CA LEU A 231 16.03 -18.79 -4.79
C LEU A 231 17.38 -18.33 -5.34
N ASP A 232 18.16 -17.69 -4.47
CA ASP A 232 19.51 -17.18 -4.74
C ASP A 232 20.56 -18.02 -3.98
N GLY A 233 21.84 -17.86 -4.34
CA GLY A 233 22.95 -18.26 -3.49
C GLY A 233 23.07 -17.39 -2.23
N PRO A 234 24.00 -17.71 -1.32
CA PRO A 234 24.06 -17.13 0.03
C PRO A 234 24.21 -15.60 0.04
N ASP A 235 25.09 -15.04 -0.78
CA ASP A 235 25.31 -13.58 -0.84
C ASP A 235 24.30 -12.87 -1.75
N GLY A 236 23.49 -13.63 -2.50
CA GLY A 236 22.29 -13.15 -3.17
C GLY A 236 22.33 -13.29 -4.70
N PRO A 237 21.94 -12.25 -5.46
CA PRO A 237 21.66 -12.40 -6.89
C PRO A 237 22.90 -12.72 -7.74
N GLY A 238 24.11 -12.37 -7.31
CA GLY A 238 25.37 -12.71 -7.99
C GLY A 238 25.75 -14.17 -7.89
N ASP A 239 25.42 -14.81 -6.77
CA ASP A 239 25.87 -16.16 -6.49
C ASP A 239 25.07 -17.20 -7.28
N PRO A 240 25.73 -18.30 -7.69
CA PRO A 240 25.04 -19.44 -8.28
C PRO A 240 24.01 -20.01 -7.30
N THR A 241 22.88 -20.46 -7.83
CA THR A 241 21.89 -21.17 -7.02
C THR A 241 22.46 -22.53 -6.61
N PRO A 242 22.25 -22.98 -5.35
CA PRO A 242 22.66 -24.33 -4.95
C PRO A 242 22.04 -25.41 -5.83
N THR A 243 22.74 -26.52 -6.04
CA THR A 243 22.32 -27.62 -6.94
C THR A 243 20.99 -28.27 -6.52
N TRP A 244 20.69 -28.33 -5.23
CA TRP A 244 19.40 -28.80 -4.71
C TRP A 244 18.26 -27.79 -4.94
N GLY A 245 18.59 -26.52 -5.18
CA GLY A 245 17.67 -25.41 -5.38
C GLY A 245 17.02 -25.48 -6.74
N THR A 246 15.92 -26.23 -6.84
CA THR A 246 15.14 -26.38 -8.08
C THR A 246 13.78 -25.68 -7.98
N VAL A 247 13.14 -25.46 -9.13
CA VAL A 247 11.75 -24.97 -9.17
C VAL A 247 10.82 -25.94 -8.43
N GLN A 248 11.05 -27.25 -8.55
CA GLN A 248 10.25 -28.27 -7.88
C GLN A 248 10.40 -28.18 -6.35
N ALA A 249 11.64 -28.12 -5.84
CA ALA A 249 11.89 -27.97 -4.41
C ALA A 249 11.24 -26.70 -3.83
N LEU A 250 11.26 -25.60 -4.60
CA LEU A 250 10.61 -24.35 -4.22
C LEU A 250 9.08 -24.48 -4.20
N THR A 251 8.48 -25.12 -5.21
CA THR A 251 7.03 -25.39 -5.27
C THR A 251 6.56 -26.24 -4.10
N ASP A 252 7.26 -27.35 -3.80
CA ASP A 252 6.91 -28.26 -2.71
C ASP A 252 7.02 -27.57 -1.35
N ALA A 253 8.08 -26.78 -1.14
CA ALA A 253 8.25 -26.00 0.07
C ALA A 253 7.18 -24.91 0.24
N ILE A 254 6.70 -24.30 -0.85
CA ILE A 254 5.58 -23.34 -0.82
C ILE A 254 4.28 -24.04 -0.40
N HIS A 255 3.96 -25.20 -0.97
CA HIS A 255 2.77 -25.97 -0.58
C HIS A 255 2.81 -26.35 0.90
N ALA A 256 3.95 -26.86 1.38
CA ALA A 256 4.12 -27.21 2.79
C ALA A 256 3.98 -25.98 3.71
N ALA A 257 4.63 -24.87 3.36
CA ALA A 257 4.54 -23.62 4.12
C ALA A 257 3.12 -23.04 4.15
N HIS A 258 2.40 -23.08 3.03
CA HIS A 258 1.01 -22.64 2.95
C HIS A 258 0.12 -23.47 3.87
N ALA A 259 0.24 -24.80 3.84
CA ALA A 259 -0.59 -25.72 4.63
C ALA A 259 -0.41 -25.55 6.16
N CYS A 260 0.79 -25.19 6.62
CA CYS A 260 1.09 -25.05 8.05
C CYS A 260 1.01 -23.62 8.60
N THR A 261 0.82 -22.60 7.75
CA THR A 261 0.82 -21.20 8.21
C THR A 261 -0.49 -20.85 8.91
N ARG A 262 -0.40 -20.60 10.22
CA ARG A 262 -1.53 -20.23 11.09
C ARG A 262 -1.15 -19.10 12.04
N VAL A 263 -2.13 -18.26 12.38
CA VAL A 263 -2.04 -17.20 13.40
C VAL A 263 -3.32 -17.21 14.21
N THR A 264 -3.22 -17.35 15.53
CA THR A 264 -4.36 -17.20 16.44
C THR A 264 -4.63 -15.70 16.67
N SER A 265 -5.88 -15.27 16.54
CA SER A 265 -6.27 -13.90 16.87
C SER A 265 -6.21 -13.65 18.39
N PRO A 266 -6.23 -12.37 18.82
CA PRO A 266 -6.64 -12.02 20.17
C PRO A 266 -7.98 -12.66 20.55
N ASP A 267 -8.18 -12.86 21.85
CA ASP A 267 -9.49 -13.16 22.42
C ASP A 267 -10.39 -11.93 22.31
N ILE A 268 -11.53 -12.09 21.64
CA ILE A 268 -12.59 -11.09 21.56
C ILE A 268 -13.82 -11.70 22.23
N ASP A 269 -14.12 -11.22 23.44
CA ASP A 269 -15.29 -11.61 24.23
C ASP A 269 -15.43 -13.14 24.40
N GLY A 270 -14.30 -13.82 24.70
CA GLY A 270 -14.26 -15.27 24.93
C GLY A 270 -14.14 -16.12 23.67
N ARG A 271 -13.91 -15.49 22.50
CA ARG A 271 -13.72 -16.19 21.22
C ARG A 271 -12.39 -15.82 20.57
N THR A 272 -11.73 -16.83 20.02
CA THR A 272 -10.55 -16.68 19.16
C THR A 272 -10.81 -17.22 17.76
N TRP A 273 -10.01 -16.75 16.80
CA TRP A 273 -10.02 -17.20 15.41
C TRP A 273 -8.65 -17.76 15.04
N GLU A 274 -8.65 -18.97 14.47
CA GLU A 274 -7.48 -19.52 13.78
C GLU A 274 -7.43 -18.97 12.35
N LEU A 275 -6.49 -18.04 12.11
CA LEU A 275 -6.34 -17.34 10.85
C LEU A 275 -5.32 -18.08 9.97
N ALA A 276 -5.66 -18.30 8.70
CA ALA A 276 -4.79 -18.93 7.69
C ALA A 276 -5.06 -18.33 6.30
N PHE A 277 -4.20 -18.59 5.31
CA PHE A 277 -4.53 -18.31 3.92
C PHE A 277 -5.67 -19.21 3.43
N GLY A 278 -6.39 -18.76 2.40
CA GLY A 278 -7.41 -19.58 1.75
C GLY A 278 -6.79 -20.81 1.08
N GLY A 279 -7.60 -21.86 0.90
CA GLY A 279 -7.14 -23.11 0.29
C GLY A 279 -6.72 -22.99 -1.19
N GLN A 280 -7.14 -21.91 -1.86
CA GLN A 280 -6.72 -21.62 -3.24
C GLN A 280 -5.36 -20.94 -3.25
N ILE A 281 -4.38 -21.59 -3.88
CA ILE A 281 -3.04 -21.09 -4.15
C ILE A 281 -2.75 -21.27 -5.65
N ASP A 282 -2.15 -20.27 -6.27
CA ASP A 282 -1.71 -20.32 -7.68
C ASP A 282 -0.19 -20.16 -7.71
N ILE A 283 0.51 -21.15 -8.26
CA ILE A 283 1.97 -21.20 -8.34
C ILE A 283 2.34 -21.41 -9.80
N ARG A 284 3.12 -20.49 -10.36
CA ARG A 284 3.53 -20.55 -11.77
C ARG A 284 5.03 -20.37 -11.90
N PRO A 285 5.76 -21.30 -12.53
CA PRO A 285 7.15 -21.10 -12.88
C PRO A 285 7.36 -19.87 -13.77
N ILE A 286 8.40 -19.10 -13.48
CA ILE A 286 8.84 -17.99 -14.32
C ILE A 286 10.04 -18.49 -15.11
N ARG A 287 9.90 -18.57 -16.44
CA ARG A 287 10.99 -18.99 -17.32
C ARG A 287 11.69 -17.76 -17.91
N PRO A 288 13.02 -17.82 -18.17
CA PRO A 288 13.67 -16.85 -19.04
C PRO A 288 12.92 -16.86 -20.39
N ALA A 289 12.45 -15.70 -20.83
CA ALA A 289 11.79 -15.61 -22.13
C ALA A 289 12.84 -15.71 -23.24
N GLU A 290 12.70 -16.70 -24.14
CA GLU A 290 13.03 -16.42 -25.54
C GLU A 290 12.15 -15.23 -25.95
N ALA A 291 12.78 -14.13 -26.36
CA ALA A 291 12.09 -12.89 -26.67
C ALA A 291 11.04 -13.13 -27.78
N GLY A 292 9.74 -13.06 -27.45
CA GLY A 292 8.70 -12.83 -28.46
C GLY A 292 7.47 -13.72 -28.49
N ARG A 293 7.06 -14.45 -27.45
CA ARG A 293 5.73 -15.10 -27.45
C ARG A 293 4.85 -14.70 -26.27
N VAL A 294 3.69 -14.15 -26.64
CA VAL A 294 2.54 -13.81 -25.80
C VAL A 294 1.86 -15.12 -25.39
N GLU A 295 1.54 -15.25 -24.10
CA GLU A 295 0.69 -16.30 -23.47
C GLU A 295 0.50 -17.58 -24.30
N ASP A 296 1.20 -18.65 -23.92
CA ASP A 296 0.72 -19.96 -24.29
C ASP A 296 -0.45 -20.37 -23.38
N GLU A 297 -1.31 -21.25 -23.88
CA GLU A 297 -2.43 -21.86 -23.15
C GLU A 297 -1.98 -22.70 -21.93
N ARG A 298 -0.68 -22.72 -21.63
CA ARG A 298 -0.01 -23.53 -20.59
C ARG A 298 0.40 -22.73 -19.35
N GLY A 299 0.11 -21.43 -19.29
CA GLY A 299 0.22 -20.62 -18.07
C GLY A 299 1.60 -20.01 -17.79
N VAL A 300 2.49 -19.92 -18.79
CA VAL A 300 3.82 -19.32 -18.64
C VAL A 300 3.76 -17.78 -18.68
N ILE A 301 4.53 -17.11 -17.81
CA ILE A 301 4.58 -15.63 -17.72
C ILE A 301 6.01 -15.12 -17.99
N THR A 302 6.16 -14.11 -18.86
CA THR A 302 7.44 -13.45 -19.18
C THR A 302 7.82 -12.36 -18.16
N ASP A 303 9.11 -12.08 -18.00
CA ASP A 303 9.64 -11.12 -17.01
C ASP A 303 9.03 -9.71 -17.14
N ASP A 304 8.91 -9.18 -18.36
CA ASP A 304 8.38 -7.83 -18.61
C ASP A 304 6.87 -7.74 -18.37
N ARG A 305 6.12 -8.77 -18.76
CA ARG A 305 4.69 -8.85 -18.49
C ARG A 305 4.44 -9.01 -17.00
N LEU A 306 5.25 -9.79 -16.32
CA LEU A 306 5.18 -9.99 -14.88
C LEU A 306 5.53 -8.72 -14.11
N ALA A 307 6.62 -8.03 -14.47
CA ALA A 307 7.00 -6.76 -13.86
C ALA A 307 5.91 -5.71 -14.06
N SER A 308 5.34 -5.61 -15.26
CA SER A 308 4.22 -4.71 -15.57
C SER A 308 2.96 -5.08 -14.77
N TYR A 309 2.65 -6.37 -14.70
CA TYR A 309 1.53 -6.92 -13.94
C TYR A 309 1.68 -6.57 -12.46
N VAL A 310 2.82 -6.90 -11.82
CA VAL A 310 3.05 -6.63 -10.40
C VAL A 310 3.12 -5.12 -10.11
N ALA A 311 3.74 -4.32 -11.00
CA ALA A 311 3.79 -2.86 -10.85
C ALA A 311 2.40 -2.21 -10.95
N LYS A 312 1.50 -2.74 -11.79
CA LYS A 312 0.10 -2.30 -11.86
C LYS A 312 -0.61 -2.40 -10.51
N TYR A 313 -0.26 -3.39 -9.69
CA TYR A 313 -0.85 -3.57 -8.37
C TYR A 313 -0.16 -2.75 -7.28
N ALA A 314 1.08 -2.30 -7.50
CA ALA A 314 1.80 -1.49 -6.52
C ALA A 314 1.13 -0.11 -6.27
N THR A 315 0.38 0.40 -7.23
CA THR A 315 -0.35 1.70 -7.17
C THR A 315 -1.84 1.58 -6.94
N LYS A 316 -2.40 0.38 -7.16
CA LYS A 316 -3.79 0.08 -6.80
C LYS A 316 -3.90 0.09 -5.29
N GLY A 317 -4.36 1.23 -4.75
CA GLY A 317 -4.85 1.32 -3.39
C GLY A 317 -6.18 0.54 -3.25
N THR A 318 -6.89 0.80 -2.17
CA THR A 318 -8.34 0.55 -2.15
C THR A 318 -8.94 1.40 -3.27
N GLY A 319 -9.57 0.80 -4.29
CA GLY A 319 -10.12 1.55 -5.42
C GLY A 319 -11.14 2.62 -4.99
N LYS A 320 -11.57 3.49 -5.92
CA LYS A 320 -12.55 4.59 -5.67
C LYS A 320 -13.86 4.12 -4.98
N SER A 321 -14.16 2.83 -4.98
CA SER A 321 -15.37 2.21 -4.43
C SER A 321 -15.13 1.28 -3.23
N GLU A 322 -13.87 1.04 -2.83
CA GLU A 322 -13.52 -0.04 -1.90
C GLU A 322 -13.22 0.43 -0.48
N ALA A 323 -12.62 1.61 -0.30
CA ALA A 323 -12.38 2.16 1.04
C ALA A 323 -12.18 3.69 1.03
N ALA A 324 -11.99 4.27 2.23
CA ALA A 324 -11.81 5.71 2.38
C ALA A 324 -10.35 6.14 2.14
N ASP A 325 -10.14 7.18 1.33
CA ASP A 325 -8.80 7.72 1.04
C ASP A 325 -8.13 8.45 2.23
N ARG A 326 -8.88 8.69 3.30
CA ARG A 326 -8.43 9.38 4.51
C ARG A 326 -8.77 8.60 5.77
N ARG A 327 -8.00 8.82 6.83
CA ARG A 327 -8.29 8.29 8.16
C ARG A 327 -9.68 8.73 8.60
N ILE A 328 -10.41 7.78 9.17
CA ILE A 328 -11.70 7.99 9.82
C ILE A 328 -11.43 8.53 11.21
N ARG A 329 -12.13 9.59 11.60
CA ARG A 329 -11.97 10.23 12.92
C ARG A 329 -13.22 10.19 13.77
N SER A 330 -14.38 9.91 13.19
CA SER A 330 -15.66 9.86 13.91
C SER A 330 -16.66 8.94 13.22
N GLN A 331 -17.74 8.58 13.92
CA GLN A 331 -18.86 7.85 13.34
C GLN A 331 -19.45 8.60 12.14
N ALA A 332 -19.58 9.92 12.26
CA ALA A 332 -20.09 10.77 11.20
C ALA A 332 -19.18 10.84 9.95
N ASP A 333 -17.88 10.48 10.06
CA ASP A 333 -17.05 10.23 8.89
C ASP A 333 -17.48 8.95 8.18
N ILE A 334 -17.72 7.87 8.94
CA ILE A 334 -18.17 6.57 8.41
C ILE A 334 -19.49 6.76 7.69
N ASP A 335 -20.50 7.36 8.33
CA ASP A 335 -21.86 7.52 7.79
C ASP A 335 -21.86 8.24 6.43
N ARG A 336 -20.93 9.19 6.22
CA ARG A 336 -20.81 9.98 4.99
C ARG A 336 -19.95 9.35 3.89
N LEU A 337 -19.31 8.21 4.13
CA LEU A 337 -18.50 7.53 3.12
C LEU A 337 -19.36 7.12 1.92
N ARG A 338 -18.84 7.29 0.70
CA ARG A 338 -19.44 6.78 -0.52
C ARG A 338 -18.84 5.42 -0.86
N VAL A 339 -19.22 4.41 -0.08
CA VAL A 339 -18.77 3.01 -0.23
C VAL A 339 -19.97 2.08 -0.22
N THR A 340 -19.77 0.84 -0.69
CA THR A 340 -20.81 -0.19 -0.63
C THR A 340 -21.23 -0.48 0.82
N PRO A 341 -22.47 -0.96 1.06
CA PRO A 341 -22.89 -1.40 2.40
C PRO A 341 -21.93 -2.41 3.03
N HIS A 342 -21.40 -3.34 2.22
CA HIS A 342 -20.41 -4.32 2.67
C HIS A 342 -19.12 -3.67 3.20
N HIS A 343 -18.50 -2.78 2.42
CA HIS A 343 -17.28 -2.09 2.85
C HIS A 343 -17.54 -1.20 4.07
N ARG A 344 -18.68 -0.51 4.13
CA ARG A 344 -19.07 0.25 5.33
C ARG A 344 -19.13 -0.65 6.56
N ARG A 345 -19.70 -1.85 6.45
CA ARG A 345 -19.80 -2.79 7.57
C ARG A 345 -18.45 -3.35 8.01
N ILE A 346 -17.50 -3.59 7.09
CA ILE A 346 -16.10 -3.91 7.43
C ILE A 346 -15.44 -2.76 8.19
N ILE A 347 -15.58 -1.54 7.67
CA ILE A 347 -15.04 -0.31 8.29
C ILE A 347 -15.60 -0.13 9.69
N GLN A 348 -16.92 -0.26 9.85
CA GLN A 348 -17.62 -0.15 11.12
C GLN A 348 -17.13 -1.22 12.10
N THR A 349 -17.03 -2.48 11.66
CA THR A 349 -16.53 -3.58 12.49
C THR A 349 -15.10 -3.31 13.00
N ALA A 350 -14.21 -2.83 12.15
CA ALA A 350 -12.85 -2.45 12.56
C ALA A 350 -12.84 -1.23 13.49
N TRP A 351 -13.76 -0.28 13.28
CA TRP A 351 -13.90 0.91 14.11
C TRP A 351 -14.40 0.58 15.52
N ASP A 352 -15.38 -0.30 15.62
CA ASP A 352 -16.00 -0.72 16.89
C ASP A 352 -15.07 -1.65 17.66
N LEU A 353 -14.41 -2.59 16.98
CA LEU A 353 -13.47 -3.50 17.65
C LEU A 353 -12.27 -2.77 18.26
N GLY A 354 -11.82 -1.69 17.63
CA GLY A 354 -10.78 -0.80 18.15
C GLY A 354 -11.30 0.33 19.04
N ALA A 355 -12.54 0.29 19.50
CA ALA A 355 -13.10 1.31 20.37
C ALA A 355 -12.47 1.32 21.76
N PRO A 356 -12.36 2.51 22.39
CA PRO A 356 -12.18 2.61 23.83
C PRO A 356 -13.23 1.77 24.57
N VAL A 357 -12.86 1.31 25.75
CA VAL A 357 -13.70 0.52 26.64
C VAL A 357 -14.01 1.32 27.90
N PRO A 358 -15.08 1.00 28.64
CA PRO A 358 -15.38 1.65 29.90
C PRO A 358 -14.19 1.61 30.87
N CYS A 359 -13.93 2.73 31.53
CA CYS A 359 -12.94 2.83 32.59
C CYS A 359 -13.30 1.86 33.74
N PRO A 360 -12.40 0.96 34.16
CA PRO A 360 -12.72 -0.03 35.20
C PRO A 360 -13.05 0.61 36.56
N ASP A 361 -12.52 1.80 36.85
CA ASP A 361 -12.74 2.50 38.13
C ASP A 361 -14.06 3.30 38.13
N CYS A 362 -14.44 3.86 36.98
CA CYS A 362 -15.68 4.65 36.85
C CYS A 362 -16.89 3.79 36.51
N HIS A 363 -16.67 2.72 35.74
CA HIS A 363 -17.70 1.89 35.11
C HIS A 363 -17.36 0.40 35.25
N PRO A 364 -17.25 -0.14 36.48
CA PRO A 364 -16.87 -1.54 36.71
C PRO A 364 -17.84 -2.54 36.06
N HIS A 365 -19.09 -2.12 35.81
CA HIS A 365 -20.15 -2.93 35.20
C HIS A 365 -20.58 -2.47 33.80
N GLY A 366 -19.85 -1.55 33.16
CA GLY A 366 -20.15 -1.05 31.81
C GLY A 366 -20.80 0.34 31.76
N PHE A 367 -21.14 0.79 30.54
CA PHE A 367 -21.74 2.11 30.29
C PHE A 367 -23.12 2.26 30.95
N HIS A 368 -23.44 3.47 31.40
CA HIS A 368 -24.74 3.75 32.03
C HIS A 368 -25.84 3.88 30.98
N HIS A 369 -27.05 3.48 31.35
CA HIS A 369 -28.26 3.74 30.58
C HIS A 369 -28.86 5.09 31.02
N THR A 370 -29.95 5.51 30.38
CA THR A 370 -30.60 6.83 30.54
C THR A 370 -31.00 7.21 31.97
N ASP A 371 -31.00 6.26 32.91
CA ASP A 371 -31.54 6.42 34.27
C ASP A 371 -30.50 6.86 35.32
N GLY A 372 -29.30 7.26 34.91
CA GLY A 372 -28.30 7.92 35.77
C GLY A 372 -27.23 7.01 36.40
N CYS A 373 -26.29 7.61 37.14
CA CYS A 373 -25.10 6.97 37.72
C CYS A 373 -25.17 6.87 39.26
N GLY A 374 -24.81 5.70 39.82
CA GLY A 374 -24.51 5.51 41.26
C GLY A 374 -23.02 5.63 41.61
N CYS A 375 -22.20 6.21 40.72
CA CYS A 375 -20.79 6.44 40.95
C CYS A 375 -20.63 7.46 42.07
N GLN A 376 -20.06 7.03 43.18
CA GLN A 376 -19.63 7.94 44.26
C GLN A 376 -18.48 8.87 43.82
N HIS A 377 -17.92 8.69 42.63
CA HIS A 377 -16.88 9.55 42.06
C HIS A 377 -17.47 10.72 41.26
N ALA A 378 -18.00 11.71 41.99
CA ALA A 378 -18.11 13.08 41.48
C ALA A 378 -16.73 13.79 41.39
N HIS A 379 -15.65 13.10 41.75
CA HIS A 379 -14.27 13.59 41.79
C HIS A 379 -13.40 12.96 40.71
N TYR A 380 -12.31 13.66 40.37
CA TYR A 380 -11.32 13.28 39.37
C TYR A 380 -10.91 11.80 39.39
N CYS A 381 -11.03 11.13 38.25
CA CYS A 381 -10.51 9.79 38.02
C CYS A 381 -9.13 9.85 37.34
N ALA A 382 -8.09 9.40 38.04
CA ALA A 382 -6.72 9.35 37.52
C ALA A 382 -6.55 8.39 36.33
N THR A 383 -7.45 7.42 36.17
CA THR A 383 -7.37 6.40 35.12
C THR A 383 -7.87 6.89 33.77
N CYS A 384 -9.01 7.59 33.74
CA CYS A 384 -9.62 8.07 32.50
C CYS A 384 -9.61 9.60 32.36
N ASN A 385 -9.08 10.33 33.35
CA ASN A 385 -9.15 11.80 33.42
C ASN A 385 -10.59 12.31 33.23
N ASN A 386 -11.55 11.66 33.90
CA ASN A 386 -13.00 11.91 33.78
C ASN A 386 -13.61 11.71 32.39
N GLY A 387 -12.89 11.10 31.44
CA GLY A 387 -13.42 10.79 30.11
C GLY A 387 -14.36 9.58 30.06
N GLY A 388 -14.46 8.80 31.15
CA GLY A 388 -15.30 7.60 31.25
C GLY A 388 -14.80 6.39 30.45
N GLU A 389 -14.00 6.60 29.41
CA GLU A 389 -13.44 5.56 28.55
C GLU A 389 -11.92 5.54 28.59
N VAL A 390 -11.33 4.36 28.36
CA VAL A 390 -9.89 4.15 28.25
C VAL A 390 -9.58 3.17 27.13
N THR A 391 -8.33 3.09 26.68
CA THR A 391 -7.93 2.03 25.75
C THR A 391 -7.93 0.67 26.46
N ARG A 392 -8.03 -0.43 25.71
CA ARG A 392 -7.99 -1.78 26.30
C ARG A 392 -6.67 -2.04 27.04
N THR A 393 -5.57 -1.48 26.53
CA THR A 393 -4.24 -1.50 27.16
C THR A 393 -4.25 -0.82 28.52
N VAL A 394 -4.88 0.36 28.63
CA VAL A 394 -4.98 1.06 29.92
C VAL A 394 -5.83 0.23 30.89
N ARG A 395 -6.97 -0.31 30.45
CA ARG A 395 -7.80 -1.20 31.28
C ARG A 395 -7.03 -2.45 31.73
N GLN A 396 -6.31 -3.10 30.82
CA GLN A 396 -5.50 -4.28 31.13
C GLN A 396 -4.41 -3.97 32.16
N ARG A 397 -3.66 -2.89 31.98
CA ARG A 397 -2.62 -2.48 32.95
C ARG A 397 -3.19 -2.16 34.32
N ARG A 398 -4.42 -1.63 34.37
CA ARG A 398 -5.12 -1.34 35.63
C ARG A 398 -5.60 -2.61 36.33
N LEU A 399 -6.17 -3.57 35.60
CA LEU A 399 -6.70 -4.81 36.18
C LEU A 399 -5.63 -5.88 36.42
N HIS A 400 -4.55 -5.86 35.64
CA HIS A 400 -3.49 -6.87 35.57
C HIS A 400 -2.09 -6.22 35.53
N PRO A 401 -1.67 -5.50 36.60
CA PRO A 401 -0.39 -4.81 36.65
C PRO A 401 0.82 -5.74 36.46
N GLU A 402 0.68 -7.03 36.77
CA GLU A 402 1.69 -8.08 36.59
C GLU A 402 2.09 -8.31 35.11
N LEU A 403 1.24 -7.91 34.16
CA LEU A 403 1.52 -8.04 32.72
C LEU A 403 2.46 -6.94 32.19
N GLY A 404 2.80 -5.95 33.02
CA GLY A 404 3.73 -4.86 32.71
C GLY A 404 3.25 -3.94 31.57
N ASP A 405 4.19 -3.41 30.80
CA ASP A 405 3.92 -2.41 29.75
C ASP A 405 3.41 -3.00 28.42
N ARG A 406 3.08 -4.29 28.36
CA ARG A 406 2.62 -4.91 27.12
C ARG A 406 1.29 -4.28 26.67
N PRO A 407 1.14 -3.90 25.39
CA PRO A 407 -0.13 -3.43 24.88
C PRO A 407 -1.15 -4.58 24.84
N ASP A 408 -2.42 -4.24 25.02
CA ASP A 408 -3.51 -5.18 24.79
C ASP A 408 -3.44 -5.70 23.33
N PRO A 409 -3.63 -7.01 23.10
CA PRO A 409 -3.46 -7.58 21.77
C PRO A 409 -4.38 -6.96 20.70
N VAL A 410 -5.58 -6.48 21.05
CA VAL A 410 -6.51 -5.80 20.13
C VAL A 410 -6.03 -4.37 19.87
N ASP A 411 -5.64 -3.62 20.90
CA ASP A 411 -5.06 -2.27 20.75
C ASP A 411 -3.79 -2.29 19.88
N ALA A 412 -2.97 -3.35 19.99
CA ALA A 412 -1.77 -3.54 19.19
C ALA A 412 -2.05 -3.62 17.67
N LEU A 413 -3.27 -4.01 17.27
CA LEU A 413 -3.72 -4.03 15.88
C LEU A 413 -4.01 -2.63 15.33
N LYS A 414 -4.31 -1.65 16.20
CA LYS A 414 -4.63 -0.26 15.84
C LYS A 414 -5.79 -0.17 14.83
N LEU A 415 -6.85 -0.94 15.04
CA LEU A 415 -7.93 -1.13 14.06
C LEU A 415 -8.61 0.18 13.65
N ARG A 416 -8.93 1.09 14.59
CA ARG A 416 -9.47 2.43 14.24
C ARG A 416 -8.56 3.23 13.31
N ARG A 417 -7.24 3.16 13.51
CA ARG A 417 -6.26 3.83 12.63
C ARG A 417 -6.30 3.27 11.21
N TRP A 418 -6.58 1.97 11.05
CA TRP A 418 -6.58 1.25 9.78
C TRP A 418 -7.98 0.93 9.24
N ALA A 419 -9.06 1.39 9.89
CA ALA A 419 -10.43 1.14 9.45
C ALA A 419 -10.67 1.64 8.01
N HIS A 420 -10.11 2.81 7.67
CA HIS A 420 -10.15 3.36 6.30
C HIS A 420 -9.46 2.47 5.24
N MET A 421 -8.66 1.50 5.66
CA MET A 421 -7.98 0.51 4.83
C MET A 421 -8.57 -0.89 5.04
N LEU A 422 -9.85 -1.01 5.42
CA LEU A 422 -10.52 -2.31 5.66
C LEU A 422 -9.72 -3.22 6.63
N ALA A 423 -9.12 -2.60 7.66
CA ALA A 423 -8.22 -3.22 8.64
C ALA A 423 -6.86 -3.73 8.13
N PHE A 424 -6.53 -3.58 6.84
CA PHE A 424 -5.18 -3.88 6.36
C PHE A 424 -4.17 -2.85 6.88
N ARG A 425 -3.16 -3.36 7.59
CA ARG A 425 -2.10 -2.55 8.23
C ARG A 425 -0.72 -2.68 7.58
N GLY A 426 -0.62 -3.39 6.45
CA GLY A 426 0.64 -3.73 5.79
C GLY A 426 1.08 -2.76 4.70
N HIS A 427 2.26 -3.02 4.14
CA HIS A 427 2.72 -2.35 2.93
C HIS A 427 2.18 -3.07 1.69
N PHE A 428 1.69 -2.29 0.72
CA PHE A 428 1.19 -2.82 -0.56
C PHE A 428 2.29 -3.40 -1.43
N LEU A 429 3.54 -2.94 -1.31
CA LEU A 429 4.68 -3.52 -1.99
C LEU A 429 5.78 -3.71 -0.95
N THR A 430 6.30 -4.93 -0.85
CA THR A 430 7.42 -5.28 0.02
C THR A 430 8.39 -6.13 -0.79
N LYS A 431 9.69 -5.90 -0.64
CA LYS A 431 10.72 -6.76 -1.25
C LYS A 431 11.78 -7.13 -0.23
N SER A 432 12.39 -8.30 -0.39
CA SER A 432 13.58 -8.67 0.36
C SER A 432 14.75 -7.74 0.00
N GLN A 433 15.74 -7.65 0.87
CA GLN A 433 16.89 -6.76 0.68
C GLN A 433 17.68 -7.10 -0.60
N ALA A 434 17.90 -8.40 -0.89
CA ALA A 434 18.68 -8.86 -2.03
C ALA A 434 17.90 -9.00 -3.35
N TYR A 435 16.59 -8.68 -3.35
CA TYR A 435 15.79 -8.78 -4.57
C TYR A 435 16.23 -7.75 -5.62
N SER A 436 16.44 -6.49 -5.20
CA SER A 436 16.87 -5.35 -6.03
C SER A 436 17.29 -4.16 -5.13
N VAL A 437 17.69 -3.02 -5.71
CA VAL A 437 17.98 -1.78 -4.95
C VAL A 437 16.75 -1.21 -4.21
N PRO A 438 16.89 -0.44 -3.12
CA PRO A 438 15.74 0.17 -2.45
C PRO A 438 15.15 1.35 -3.25
N PHE A 439 13.86 1.65 -3.04
CA PHE A 439 13.20 2.85 -3.59
C PHE A 439 13.93 4.15 -3.24
N ARG A 440 14.59 4.19 -2.07
CA ARG A 440 15.40 5.32 -1.64
C ARG A 440 16.57 5.56 -2.61
N GLN A 441 17.29 4.52 -3.02
CA GLN A 441 18.40 4.63 -3.96
C GLN A 441 17.96 5.21 -5.31
N ILE A 442 16.83 4.77 -5.89
CA ILE A 442 16.31 5.37 -7.14
C ILE A 442 15.99 6.87 -6.98
N ARG A 443 15.50 7.28 -5.80
CA ARG A 443 15.22 8.70 -5.52
C ARG A 443 16.52 9.48 -5.32
N ASP A 444 17.49 8.91 -4.62
CA ASP A 444 18.78 9.51 -4.35
C ASP A 444 19.62 9.63 -5.63
N ASP A 445 19.62 8.62 -6.51
CA ASP A 445 20.25 8.68 -7.84
C ASP A 445 19.71 9.86 -8.66
N ARG A 446 18.39 10.06 -8.68
CA ARG A 446 17.77 11.20 -9.38
C ARG A 446 18.07 12.53 -8.71
N ARG A 447 18.22 12.57 -7.39
CA ARG A 447 18.59 13.78 -6.65
C ARG A 447 20.03 14.16 -6.95
N ARG A 448 20.94 13.18 -6.92
CA ARG A 448 22.35 13.33 -7.22
C ARG A 448 22.57 13.79 -8.66
N TYR A 449 21.93 13.13 -9.64
CA TYR A 449 22.00 13.58 -11.05
C TYR A 449 21.61 15.06 -11.22
N ARG A 450 20.54 15.51 -10.55
CA ARG A 450 20.14 16.93 -10.59
C ARG A 450 21.16 17.83 -9.90
N HIS A 451 21.68 17.38 -8.76
CA HIS A 451 22.67 18.14 -8.00
C HIS A 451 23.97 18.31 -8.82
N GLU A 452 24.50 17.23 -9.38
CA GLU A 452 25.67 17.22 -10.27
C GLU A 452 25.47 18.14 -11.47
N HIS A 453 24.27 18.15 -12.06
CA HIS A 453 23.94 19.06 -13.16
C HIS A 453 23.99 20.53 -12.72
N THR A 454 23.40 20.86 -11.56
CA THR A 454 23.48 22.21 -10.98
C THR A 454 24.92 22.61 -10.66
N LEU A 455 25.74 21.71 -10.12
CA LEU A 455 27.16 21.99 -9.86
C LEU A 455 27.92 22.28 -11.16
N ALA A 456 27.66 21.50 -12.21
CA ALA A 456 28.27 21.68 -13.51
C ALA A 456 27.85 23.01 -14.16
N GLU A 457 26.57 23.41 -14.06
CA GLU A 457 26.09 24.73 -14.52
C GLU A 457 26.76 25.88 -13.78
N LEU A 458 27.05 25.71 -12.49
CA LEU A 458 27.71 26.72 -11.64
C LEU A 458 29.24 26.67 -11.73
N GLY A 459 29.83 25.65 -12.36
CA GLY A 459 31.28 25.50 -12.50
C GLY A 459 32.01 25.21 -11.18
N VAL A 460 31.36 24.57 -10.22
CA VAL A 460 31.89 24.31 -8.86
C VAL A 460 31.86 22.83 -8.49
N THR A 461 32.60 22.43 -7.45
CA THR A 461 32.57 21.06 -6.92
C THR A 461 31.78 20.98 -5.62
N GLU A 462 31.38 19.78 -5.21
CA GLU A 462 30.60 19.59 -3.97
C GLU A 462 31.38 20.04 -2.73
N GLU A 463 32.70 19.89 -2.74
CA GLU A 463 33.59 20.28 -1.64
C GLU A 463 33.78 21.80 -1.53
N SER A 464 33.59 22.52 -2.64
CA SER A 464 33.80 23.97 -2.70
C SER A 464 32.56 24.78 -2.32
N ILE A 465 31.45 24.13 -1.98
CA ILE A 465 30.18 24.80 -1.69
C ILE A 465 29.56 24.43 -0.34
N THR A 466 28.69 25.30 0.16
CA THR A 466 27.74 25.05 1.24
C THR A 466 26.33 25.24 0.70
N VAL A 467 25.47 24.24 0.92
CA VAL A 467 24.05 24.34 0.57
C VAL A 467 23.24 24.71 1.81
N VAL A 468 22.73 25.94 1.83
CA VAL A 468 21.78 26.41 2.85
C VAL A 468 20.38 26.07 2.40
N ASN A 469 19.62 25.35 3.24
CA ASN A 469 18.30 24.85 2.87
C ASN A 469 17.31 24.99 4.03
N HIS A 470 16.41 25.97 3.96
CA HIS A 470 15.42 26.24 4.99
C HIS A 470 14.03 26.34 4.36
N TRP A 471 13.16 25.36 4.63
CA TRP A 471 11.78 25.35 4.14
C TRP A 471 10.80 25.03 5.25
N SER A 472 9.70 25.78 5.28
CA SER A 472 8.57 25.57 6.18
C SER A 472 7.32 25.17 5.40
N LEU A 473 6.54 24.23 5.93
CA LEU A 473 5.27 23.83 5.34
C LEU A 473 4.26 24.98 5.40
N VAL A 474 3.65 25.32 4.27
CA VAL A 474 2.55 26.29 4.18
C VAL A 474 1.21 25.58 4.11
N SER A 475 1.05 24.70 3.13
CA SER A 475 -0.20 23.96 2.90
C SER A 475 0.01 22.76 1.98
N VAL A 476 -1.02 21.94 1.82
CA VAL A 476 -1.06 20.79 0.90
C VAL A 476 -2.23 20.96 -0.05
N GLY A 477 -1.97 20.82 -1.34
CA GLY A 477 -2.98 20.96 -2.39
C GLY A 477 -2.90 22.27 -3.17
N HIS A 478 -3.73 22.35 -4.19
CA HIS A 478 -3.95 23.57 -4.95
C HIS A 478 -4.88 24.53 -4.20
N HIS A 479 -4.84 25.81 -4.53
CA HIS A 479 -5.69 26.81 -3.88
C HIS A 479 -7.15 26.67 -4.28
N THR A 480 -7.38 26.22 -5.52
CA THR A 480 -8.72 26.10 -6.07
C THR A 480 -8.95 24.74 -6.74
N PRO A 481 -10.22 24.30 -6.88
CA PRO A 481 -10.54 23.08 -7.62
C PRO A 481 -10.07 23.10 -9.08
N GLU A 482 -10.09 24.26 -9.74
CA GLU A 482 -9.73 24.39 -11.16
C GLU A 482 -8.23 24.19 -11.39
N GLU A 483 -7.38 24.69 -10.49
CA GLU A 483 -5.95 24.40 -10.51
C GLU A 483 -5.69 22.88 -10.37
N ARG A 484 -6.47 22.19 -9.53
CA ARG A 484 -6.36 20.74 -9.37
C ARG A 484 -6.77 19.98 -10.63
N GLU A 485 -7.86 20.37 -11.29
CA GLU A 485 -8.30 19.77 -12.56
C GLU A 485 -7.29 20.03 -13.69
N LEU A 486 -6.76 21.25 -13.81
CA LEU A 486 -5.70 21.57 -14.78
C LEU A 486 -4.43 20.75 -14.51
N ALA A 487 -4.04 20.57 -13.25
CA ALA A 487 -2.91 19.72 -12.88
C ALA A 487 -3.16 18.25 -13.28
N ALA A 488 -4.38 17.74 -13.09
CA ALA A 488 -4.76 16.41 -13.53
C ALA A 488 -4.66 16.25 -15.07
N ALA A 489 -5.10 17.25 -15.84
CA ALA A 489 -4.97 17.27 -17.30
C ALA A 489 -3.49 17.31 -17.75
N ILE A 490 -2.63 18.05 -17.04
CA ILE A 490 -1.17 18.03 -17.27
C ILE A 490 -0.61 16.63 -17.03
N ALA A 491 -1.01 15.99 -15.92
CA ALA A 491 -0.57 14.64 -15.58
C ALA A 491 -0.95 13.61 -16.65
N GLU A 492 -2.19 13.66 -17.13
CA GLU A 492 -2.70 12.79 -18.18
C GLU A 492 -1.91 12.97 -19.49
N ARG A 493 -1.73 14.21 -19.94
CA ARG A 493 -0.95 14.51 -21.15
C ARG A 493 0.47 13.97 -21.06
N GLN A 494 1.16 14.17 -19.93
CA GLN A 494 2.51 13.64 -19.73
C GLN A 494 2.55 12.12 -19.70
N ARG A 495 1.53 11.48 -19.12
CA ARG A 495 1.40 10.03 -19.07
C ARG A 495 1.22 9.45 -20.48
N GLU A 496 0.34 10.05 -21.29
CA GLU A 496 0.12 9.63 -22.68
C GLU A 496 1.38 9.86 -23.53
N ALA A 497 2.08 10.98 -23.36
CA ALA A 497 3.36 11.22 -24.03
C ALA A 497 4.42 10.16 -23.67
N ARG A 498 4.50 9.75 -22.39
CA ARG A 498 5.39 8.64 -21.97
C ARG A 498 5.01 7.32 -22.63
N LYS A 499 3.72 6.96 -22.62
CA LYS A 499 3.23 5.72 -23.25
C LYS A 499 3.53 5.71 -24.75
N HIS A 500 3.32 6.83 -25.43
CA HIS A 500 3.63 6.96 -26.85
C HIS A 500 5.12 6.75 -27.12
N ARG A 501 6.01 7.41 -26.36
CA ARG A 501 7.46 7.19 -26.48
C ARG A 501 7.85 5.72 -26.30
N TYR A 502 7.36 5.07 -25.25
CA TYR A 502 7.63 3.64 -25.02
C TYR A 502 7.07 2.72 -26.11
N ALA A 503 5.94 3.09 -26.74
CA ALA A 503 5.40 2.33 -27.85
C ALA A 503 6.23 2.48 -29.13
N THR A 504 6.86 3.64 -29.34
CA THR A 504 7.79 3.91 -30.44
C THR A 504 9.14 3.22 -30.21
N GLU A 505 9.76 3.42 -29.05
CA GLU A 505 11.06 2.83 -28.67
C GLU A 505 11.07 1.30 -28.57
N ARG A 506 9.90 0.64 -28.57
CA ARG A 506 9.76 -0.84 -28.56
C ARG A 506 9.59 -1.44 -29.95
N LYS A 507 9.34 -0.61 -30.98
CA LYS A 507 9.23 -1.04 -32.38
C LYS A 507 10.57 -1.02 -33.10
N ASP A 508 11.49 -0.20 -32.60
CA ASP A 508 12.92 -0.20 -32.92
C ASP A 508 13.65 -1.20 -32.00
#